data_AF-A0A6J5E8Q8-F1
#
_entry.id   AF-A0A6J5E8Q8-F1
#
_cell.length_a   1.000
_cell.length_b   1.000
_cell.length_c   1.000
_cell.angle_alpha   90.00
_cell.angle_beta   90.00
_cell.angle_gamma   90.00
#
_symmetry.space_group_name_H-M   'P 1'
#
loop_
_entity.id
_entity.type
_entity.pdbx_description
1 polymer ?
#
loop_
_entity_poly.entity_id
_entity_poly.type
_entity_poly.pdbx_seq_one_letter_code
_entity_poly.pdbx_strand_id
1 'polypeptide(L)'
;MLFIASAVLTVIGCVSMSTAGEMPMPGGWSMSIAWSRMCGQSWPRAAMSFVGMWIVMMVAMMLPSLAPVLWRYHEAVGRLGHAHARAARLTAAVGIGYFVVWAALGAAVFPPGAALAALAWQWPALARTGPLALGAVLLMAGMLQFSAWKAHLLASCRPAFACAQALPPEIGAAWRTGVRHGLHCAGCCAGLMIVLLAAGMIDLRAMAAVTVATTAERLAPQGESVARVIGAVIVMVGLLMFVRVAATGT
;
A
#
# COMPACT_ATOMS: atom_id res chain seq x y z
N MET A 1 15.86 9.52 -26.33
CA MET A 1 14.89 8.80 -27.19
C MET A 1 14.78 7.32 -26.82
N LEU A 2 15.87 6.54 -26.84
CA LEU A 2 15.87 5.11 -26.43
C LEU A 2 15.39 4.86 -24.99
N PHE A 3 15.76 5.70 -24.03
CA PHE A 3 15.30 5.57 -22.64
C PHE A 3 13.79 5.83 -22.47
N ILE A 4 13.25 6.80 -23.20
CA ILE A 4 11.81 7.13 -23.18
C ILE A 4 11.03 6.02 -23.89
N ALA A 5 11.51 5.53 -25.03
CA ALA A 5 10.92 4.41 -25.74
C ALA A 5 10.97 3.11 -24.91
N SER A 6 12.06 2.85 -24.19
CA SER A 6 12.18 1.73 -23.26
C SER A 6 11.21 1.88 -22.09
N ALA A 7 11.17 3.05 -21.44
CA ALA A 7 10.25 3.31 -20.34
C ALA A 7 8.79 3.19 -20.79
N VAL A 8 8.46 3.68 -21.98
CA VAL A 8 7.12 3.56 -22.58
C VAL A 8 6.81 2.10 -22.92
N LEU A 9 7.72 1.33 -23.50
CA LEU A 9 7.53 -0.10 -23.73
C LEU A 9 7.38 -0.89 -22.43
N THR A 10 8.15 -0.55 -21.39
CA THR A 10 8.02 -1.16 -20.07
C THR A 10 6.68 -0.82 -19.44
N VAL A 11 6.24 0.44 -19.52
CA VAL A 11 4.92 0.87 -19.03
C VAL A 11 3.80 0.19 -19.81
N ILE A 12 3.89 0.10 -21.13
CA ILE A 12 2.90 -0.58 -21.98
C ILE A 12 2.87 -2.08 -21.67
N GLY A 13 4.02 -2.75 -21.56
CA GLY A 13 4.11 -4.16 -21.19
C GLY A 13 3.58 -4.44 -19.79
N CYS A 14 3.88 -3.58 -18.82
CA CYS A 14 3.33 -3.61 -17.47
C CYS A 14 1.79 -3.46 -17.48
N VAL A 15 1.26 -2.53 -18.27
CA VAL A 15 -0.19 -2.31 -18.44
C VAL A 15 -0.88 -3.48 -19.14
N SER A 16 -0.18 -4.21 -20.02
CA SER A 16 -0.70 -5.42 -20.65
C SER A 16 -0.70 -6.63 -19.69
N MET A 17 0.16 -6.63 -18.67
CA MET A 17 0.16 -7.68 -17.62
C MET A 17 -0.88 -7.42 -16.52
N SER A 18 -1.33 -6.18 -16.31
CA SER A 18 -2.37 -5.89 -15.30
C SER A 18 -3.71 -6.57 -15.60
N THR A 19 -4.03 -6.83 -16.88
CA THR A 19 -5.24 -7.60 -17.25
C THR A 19 -5.10 -9.11 -17.01
N ALA A 20 -3.88 -9.64 -16.81
CA ALA A 20 -3.64 -11.07 -16.63
C ALA A 20 -3.92 -11.57 -15.21
N GLY A 21 -4.15 -10.65 -14.25
CA GLY A 21 -4.41 -10.96 -12.84
C GLY A 21 -5.87 -10.77 -12.40
N GLU A 22 -6.77 -10.46 -13.33
CA GLU A 22 -8.15 -10.07 -13.04
C GLU A 22 -9.16 -11.08 -13.60
N MET A 23 -10.14 -11.47 -12.79
CA MET A 23 -11.28 -12.29 -13.21
C MET A 23 -12.51 -11.39 -13.43
N PRO A 24 -13.16 -11.45 -14.61
CA PRO A 24 -14.39 -10.72 -14.85
C PRO A 24 -15.52 -11.26 -13.96
N MET A 25 -16.23 -10.35 -13.28
CA MET A 25 -17.35 -10.66 -12.40
C MET A 25 -18.69 -10.21 -13.01
N PRO A 26 -19.79 -10.88 -12.66
CA PRO A 26 -21.13 -10.39 -12.99
C PRO A 26 -21.32 -8.96 -12.48
N GLY A 27 -21.83 -8.06 -13.35
CA GLY A 27 -21.93 -6.63 -13.06
C GLY A 27 -20.84 -5.75 -13.68
N GLY A 28 -20.01 -6.30 -14.57
CA GLY A 28 -19.10 -5.50 -15.41
C GLY A 28 -17.86 -4.97 -14.72
N TRP A 29 -17.42 -5.61 -13.63
CA TRP A 29 -16.21 -5.27 -12.87
C TRP A 29 -15.27 -6.47 -12.76
N SER A 30 -14.03 -6.24 -12.36
CA SER A 30 -12.99 -7.26 -12.20
C SER A 30 -12.66 -7.51 -10.73
N MET A 31 -12.33 -8.75 -10.39
CA MET A 31 -11.78 -9.12 -9.08
C MET A 31 -10.38 -9.69 -9.25
N SER A 32 -9.45 -9.29 -8.37
CA SER A 32 -8.08 -9.82 -8.37
C SER A 32 -8.05 -11.32 -8.06
N ILE A 33 -7.31 -12.09 -8.86
CA ILE A 33 -7.07 -13.53 -8.67
C ILE A 33 -6.33 -13.81 -7.36
N ALA A 34 -5.62 -12.83 -6.79
CA ALA A 34 -4.88 -12.98 -5.52
C ALA A 34 -5.76 -13.42 -4.34
N TRP A 35 -7.06 -13.13 -4.39
CA TRP A 35 -8.01 -13.51 -3.34
C TRP A 35 -8.51 -14.95 -3.47
N SER A 36 -8.23 -15.60 -4.60
CA SER A 36 -8.68 -16.95 -4.91
C SER A 36 -7.61 -17.99 -4.61
N ARG A 37 -8.06 -19.19 -4.25
CA ARG A 37 -7.18 -20.36 -4.15
C ARG A 37 -7.06 -21.02 -5.51
N MET A 38 -5.85 -21.42 -5.88
CA MET A 38 -5.65 -22.30 -7.02
C MET A 38 -6.18 -23.71 -6.73
N CYS A 39 -6.64 -24.42 -7.76
CA CYS A 39 -7.11 -25.80 -7.63
C CYS A 39 -6.02 -26.69 -6.99
N GLY A 40 -6.38 -27.44 -5.95
CA GLY A 40 -5.45 -28.29 -5.20
C GLY A 40 -4.57 -27.56 -4.17
N GLN A 41 -4.73 -26.24 -3.98
CA GLN A 41 -3.98 -25.47 -2.98
C GLN A 41 -4.70 -25.43 -1.62
N SER A 42 -3.97 -25.72 -0.54
CA SER A 42 -4.48 -25.55 0.84
C SER A 42 -4.55 -24.07 1.22
N TRP A 43 -5.48 -23.73 2.12
CA TRP A 43 -5.64 -22.35 2.64
C TRP A 43 -4.34 -21.73 3.20
N PRO A 44 -3.54 -22.44 4.02
CA PRO A 44 -2.27 -21.89 4.52
C PRO A 44 -1.26 -21.62 3.38
N ARG A 45 -1.22 -22.47 2.36
CA ARG A 45 -0.33 -22.29 1.21
C ARG A 45 -0.74 -21.09 0.35
N ALA A 46 -2.04 -20.87 0.18
CA ALA A 46 -2.55 -19.66 -0.47
C ALA A 46 -2.18 -18.40 0.32
N ALA A 47 -2.36 -18.42 1.65
CA ALA A 47 -2.00 -17.30 2.51
C ALA A 47 -0.48 -17.01 2.46
N MET A 48 0.38 -18.03 2.51
CA MET A 48 1.84 -17.83 2.36
C MET A 48 2.21 -17.23 1.00
N SER A 49 1.59 -17.71 -0.08
CA SER A 49 1.82 -17.18 -1.42
C SER A 49 1.37 -15.71 -1.52
N PHE A 50 0.21 -15.40 -0.96
CA PHE A 50 -0.32 -14.05 -0.87
C PHE A 50 0.62 -13.13 -0.09
N VAL A 51 1.05 -13.53 1.10
CA VAL A 51 1.97 -12.73 1.94
C VAL A 51 3.32 -12.52 1.24
N GLY A 52 3.84 -13.55 0.55
CA GLY A 52 5.06 -13.42 -0.24
C GLY A 52 4.95 -12.37 -1.34
N MET A 53 3.91 -12.48 -2.18
CA MET A 53 3.61 -11.49 -3.23
C MET A 53 3.35 -10.09 -2.65
N TRP A 54 2.53 -10.02 -1.61
CA TRP A 54 2.20 -8.78 -0.88
C TRP A 54 3.47 -8.09 -0.36
N ILE A 55 4.40 -8.84 0.23
CA ILE A 55 5.65 -8.28 0.72
C ILE A 55 6.49 -7.72 -0.42
N VAL A 56 6.65 -8.45 -1.53
CA VAL A 56 7.40 -7.96 -2.69
C VAL A 56 6.79 -6.65 -3.21
N MET A 57 5.46 -6.61 -3.32
CA MET A 57 4.71 -5.41 -3.68
C MET A 57 4.95 -4.26 -2.70
N MET A 58 4.81 -4.50 -1.39
CA MET A 58 5.01 -3.46 -0.37
C MET A 58 6.44 -2.96 -0.32
N VAL A 59 7.42 -3.84 -0.53
CA VAL A 59 8.83 -3.44 -0.68
C VAL A 59 8.95 -2.48 -1.85
N ALA A 60 8.46 -2.83 -3.04
CA ALA A 60 8.54 -1.96 -4.21
C ALA A 60 7.87 -0.59 -3.99
N MET A 61 6.68 -0.57 -3.39
CA MET A 61 5.89 0.66 -3.21
C MET A 61 6.38 1.54 -2.06
N MET A 62 6.85 0.95 -0.97
CA MET A 62 7.17 1.70 0.25
C MET A 62 8.66 2.03 0.37
N LEU A 63 9.54 1.32 -0.33
CA LEU A 63 10.98 1.58 -0.32
C LEU A 63 11.34 3.03 -0.72
N PRO A 64 10.70 3.69 -1.71
CA PRO A 64 10.99 5.09 -2.02
C PRO A 64 10.78 6.03 -0.83
N SER A 65 9.76 5.77 -0.01
CA SER A 65 9.47 6.56 1.19
C SER A 65 10.35 6.20 2.40
N LEU A 66 10.82 4.95 2.46
CA LEU A 66 11.65 4.43 3.54
C LEU A 66 13.15 4.70 3.33
N ALA A 67 13.62 4.78 2.09
CA ALA A 67 15.02 4.92 1.73
C ALA A 67 15.70 6.16 2.36
N PRO A 68 15.08 7.37 2.35
CA PRO A 68 15.66 8.55 3.01
C PRO A 68 15.85 8.34 4.53
N VAL A 69 14.98 7.54 5.15
CA VAL A 69 15.03 7.24 6.59
C VAL A 69 16.20 6.32 6.90
N LEU A 70 16.33 5.24 6.13
CA LEU A 70 17.40 4.26 6.29
C LEU A 70 18.76 4.90 6.00
N TRP A 71 18.84 5.78 5.00
CA TRP A 71 20.04 6.53 4.68
C TRP A 71 20.49 7.42 5.84
N ARG A 72 19.57 8.24 6.39
CA ARG A 72 19.87 9.11 7.55
C ARG A 72 20.23 8.31 8.80
N TYR A 73 19.57 7.17 9.02
CA TYR A 73 19.91 6.27 10.11
C TYR A 73 21.32 5.68 9.94
N HIS A 74 21.66 5.23 8.73
CA HIS A 74 22.98 4.70 8.41
C HIS A 74 24.09 5.75 8.63
N GLU A 75 23.89 6.98 8.13
CA GLU A 75 24.83 8.08 8.35
C GLU A 75 24.98 8.44 9.83
N ALA A 76 23.88 8.51 10.58
CA ALA A 76 23.92 8.84 12.00
C ALA A 76 24.73 7.81 12.79
N VAL A 77 24.53 6.51 12.51
CA VAL A 77 25.31 5.43 13.13
C VAL A 77 26.78 5.49 12.72
N GLY A 78 27.07 5.84 11.46
CA GLY A 78 28.44 6.03 10.97
C GLY A 78 29.18 7.19 11.65
N ARG A 79 28.49 8.32 11.88
CA ARG A 79 29.05 9.50 12.58
C ARG A 79 29.39 9.21 14.04
N LEU A 80 28.75 8.22 14.67
CA LEU A 80 29.06 7.76 16.02
C LEU A 80 30.34 6.89 16.09
N GLY A 81 31.09 6.75 14.98
CA GLY A 81 32.37 6.04 14.94
C GLY A 81 32.23 4.51 14.88
N HIS A 82 31.04 3.98 14.59
CA HIS A 82 30.84 2.55 14.43
C HIS A 82 31.34 2.04 13.07
N ALA A 83 31.89 0.82 13.07
CA ALA A 83 32.32 0.15 11.84
C ALA A 83 31.19 0.09 10.80
N HIS A 84 31.53 0.25 9.51
CA HIS A 84 30.58 0.27 8.40
C HIS A 84 29.65 -0.96 8.39
N ALA A 85 30.19 -2.14 8.69
CA ALA A 85 29.42 -3.39 8.81
C ALA A 85 28.36 -3.34 9.94
N ARG A 86 28.65 -2.66 11.06
CA ARG A 86 27.69 -2.47 12.16
C ARG A 86 26.57 -1.51 11.74
N ALA A 87 26.89 -0.42 11.06
CA ALA A 87 25.91 0.51 10.53
C ALA A 87 24.98 -0.17 9.52
N ALA A 88 25.52 -0.98 8.60
CA ALA A 88 24.73 -1.77 7.65
C ALA A 88 23.80 -2.76 8.37
N ARG A 89 24.30 -3.51 9.36
CA ARG A 89 23.51 -4.48 10.13
C ARG A 89 22.35 -3.82 10.90
N LEU A 90 22.59 -2.68 11.55
CA LEU A 90 21.54 -1.95 12.27
C LEU A 90 20.50 -1.38 11.30
N THR A 91 20.94 -0.84 10.16
CA THR A 91 20.03 -0.33 9.11
C THR A 91 19.16 -1.45 8.54
N ALA A 92 19.73 -2.63 8.31
CA ALA A 92 18.98 -3.81 7.90
C ALA A 92 17.95 -4.22 8.97
N ALA A 93 18.29 -4.19 10.26
CA ALA A 93 17.35 -4.49 11.34
C ALA A 93 16.14 -3.52 11.36
N VAL A 94 16.36 -2.22 11.09
CA VAL A 94 15.27 -1.24 10.93
C VAL A 94 14.38 -1.62 9.74
N GLY A 95 14.98 -1.94 8.58
CA GLY A 95 14.24 -2.33 7.38
C GLY A 95 13.42 -3.61 7.58
N ILE A 96 13.99 -4.63 8.22
CA ILE A 96 13.27 -5.88 8.50
C ILE A 96 12.11 -5.63 9.47
N GLY A 97 12.33 -4.87 10.55
CA GLY A 97 11.25 -4.52 11.49
C GLY A 97 10.10 -3.77 10.81
N TYR A 98 10.41 -2.90 9.84
CA TYR A 98 9.42 -2.21 9.02
C TYR A 98 8.58 -3.18 8.16
N PHE A 99 9.23 -4.09 7.44
CA PHE A 99 8.52 -5.02 6.55
C PHE A 99 7.80 -6.14 7.27
N VAL A 100 8.18 -6.48 8.52
CA VAL A 100 7.39 -7.38 9.37
C VAL A 100 6.00 -6.83 9.65
N VAL A 101 5.86 -5.52 9.86
CA VAL A 101 4.54 -4.88 10.01
C VAL A 101 3.70 -5.06 8.74
N TRP A 102 4.32 -4.89 7.56
CA TRP A 102 3.65 -5.11 6.28
C TRP A 102 3.26 -6.57 6.06
N ALA A 103 4.10 -7.54 6.46
CA ALA A 103 3.76 -8.96 6.40
C ALA A 103 2.55 -9.26 7.28
N ALA A 104 2.54 -8.74 8.51
CA ALA A 104 1.43 -8.91 9.44
C ALA A 104 0.12 -8.31 8.88
N LEU A 105 0.19 -7.14 8.24
CA LEU A 105 -0.95 -6.53 7.58
C LEU A 105 -1.46 -7.38 6.41
N GLY A 106 -0.57 -7.91 5.58
CA GLY A 106 -0.95 -8.81 4.49
C GLY A 106 -1.64 -10.07 5.02
N ALA A 107 -1.09 -10.66 6.08
CA ALA A 107 -1.68 -11.83 6.74
C ALA A 107 -3.06 -11.51 7.36
N ALA A 108 -3.26 -10.31 7.89
CA ALA A 108 -4.54 -9.88 8.46
C ALA A 108 -5.60 -9.55 7.39
N VAL A 109 -5.17 -9.02 6.23
CA VAL A 109 -6.05 -8.62 5.13
C VAL A 109 -6.47 -9.81 4.26
N PHE A 110 -5.67 -10.87 4.18
CA PHE A 110 -5.98 -12.04 3.35
C PHE A 110 -7.30 -12.75 3.71
N PRO A 111 -7.58 -13.11 4.99
CA PRO A 111 -8.81 -13.81 5.35
C PRO A 111 -10.10 -13.07 4.97
N PRO A 112 -10.30 -11.78 5.30
CA PRO A 112 -11.52 -11.08 4.92
C PRO A 112 -11.64 -10.91 3.40
N GLY A 113 -10.54 -10.62 2.69
CA GLY A 113 -10.57 -10.50 1.24
C GLY A 113 -10.91 -11.82 0.54
N ALA A 114 -10.33 -12.94 1.01
CA ALA A 114 -10.64 -14.26 0.48
C ALA A 114 -12.07 -14.72 0.81
N ALA A 115 -12.59 -14.37 2.00
CA ALA A 115 -13.98 -14.62 2.37
C ALA A 115 -14.94 -13.83 1.47
N LEU A 116 -14.72 -12.53 1.29
CA LEU A 116 -15.53 -11.68 0.41
C LEU A 116 -15.50 -12.18 -1.04
N ALA A 117 -14.34 -12.60 -1.53
CA ALA A 117 -14.22 -13.22 -2.84
C ALA A 117 -15.08 -14.49 -2.94
N ALA A 118 -14.95 -15.42 -1.98
CA ALA A 118 -15.73 -16.65 -1.97
C ALA A 118 -17.26 -16.40 -1.92
N LEU A 119 -17.70 -15.41 -1.12
CA LEU A 119 -19.09 -14.97 -1.04
C LEU A 119 -19.60 -14.40 -2.37
N ALA A 120 -18.81 -13.53 -3.02
CA ALA A 120 -19.16 -12.95 -4.31
C ALA A 120 -19.27 -14.01 -5.42
N TRP A 121 -18.45 -15.06 -5.36
CA TRP A 121 -18.54 -16.21 -6.28
C TRP A 121 -19.81 -17.04 -6.08
N GLN A 122 -20.24 -17.22 -4.83
CA GLN A 122 -21.40 -18.03 -4.50
C GLN A 122 -22.73 -17.29 -4.74
N TRP A 123 -22.75 -15.96 -4.65
CA TRP A 123 -23.98 -15.14 -4.65
C TRP A 123 -23.94 -14.11 -5.80
N PRO A 124 -24.51 -14.40 -6.98
CA PRO A 124 -24.51 -13.48 -8.12
C PRO A 124 -25.18 -12.12 -7.83
N ALA A 125 -26.12 -12.09 -6.88
CA ALA A 125 -26.73 -10.84 -6.40
C ALA A 125 -25.70 -9.95 -5.68
N LEU A 126 -24.80 -10.54 -4.89
CA LEU A 126 -23.71 -9.84 -4.22
C LEU A 126 -22.62 -9.43 -5.22
N ALA A 127 -22.35 -10.24 -6.24
CA ALA A 127 -21.44 -9.86 -7.32
C ALA A 127 -21.89 -8.58 -8.03
N ARG A 128 -23.20 -8.42 -8.28
CA ARG A 128 -23.74 -7.21 -8.94
C ARG A 128 -23.64 -5.94 -8.09
N THR A 129 -23.56 -6.03 -6.77
CA THR A 129 -23.37 -4.85 -5.90
C THR A 129 -21.91 -4.44 -5.75
N GLY A 130 -20.97 -5.18 -6.36
CA GLY A 130 -19.54 -4.90 -6.35
C GLY A 130 -19.17 -3.44 -6.64
N PRO A 131 -19.67 -2.81 -7.72
CA PRO A 131 -19.37 -1.41 -8.03
C PRO A 131 -19.85 -0.42 -6.96
N LEU A 132 -20.99 -0.68 -6.31
CA LEU A 132 -21.52 0.15 -5.22
C LEU A 132 -20.68 -0.02 -3.94
N ALA A 133 -20.32 -1.26 -3.61
CA ALA A 133 -19.43 -1.55 -2.49
C ALA A 133 -18.05 -0.91 -2.69
N LEU A 134 -17.50 -1.00 -3.90
CA LEU A 134 -16.26 -0.31 -4.29
C LEU A 134 -16.38 1.21 -4.14
N GLY A 135 -17.47 1.80 -4.64
CA GLY A 135 -17.76 3.23 -4.46
C GLY A 135 -17.82 3.64 -2.99
N ALA A 136 -18.51 2.87 -2.13
CA ALA A 136 -18.59 3.12 -0.70
C ALA A 136 -17.21 3.04 -0.02
N VAL A 137 -16.41 2.03 -0.39
CA VAL A 137 -15.04 1.86 0.11
C VAL A 137 -14.15 3.04 -0.29
N LEU A 138 -14.25 3.52 -1.54
CA LEU A 138 -13.55 4.71 -2.00
C LEU A 138 -13.99 5.96 -1.23
N LEU A 139 -15.29 6.15 -0.99
CA LEU A 139 -15.78 7.28 -0.19
C LEU A 139 -15.21 7.25 1.24
N MET A 140 -15.27 6.10 1.92
CA MET A 140 -14.71 5.95 3.27
C MET A 140 -13.20 6.21 3.27
N ALA A 141 -12.46 5.65 2.32
CA ALA A 141 -11.02 5.85 2.19
C ALA A 141 -10.65 7.31 1.88
N GLY A 142 -11.44 7.98 1.04
CA GLY A 142 -11.30 9.40 0.75
C GLY A 142 -11.65 10.28 1.95
N MET A 143 -12.65 9.92 2.76
CA MET A 143 -12.95 10.64 4.01
C MET A 143 -11.83 10.49 5.05
N LEU A 144 -11.20 9.31 5.14
CA LEU A 144 -10.04 9.11 6.00
C LEU A 144 -8.87 10.06 5.66
N GLN A 145 -8.75 10.50 4.41
CA GLN A 145 -7.75 11.48 3.99
C GLN A 145 -7.91 12.85 4.65
N PHE A 146 -9.14 13.24 5.01
CA PHE A 146 -9.43 14.52 5.66
C PHE A 146 -9.40 14.45 7.20
N SER A 147 -9.14 13.27 7.77
CA SER A 147 -9.21 13.09 9.22
C SER A 147 -8.09 13.83 9.96
N ALA A 148 -8.43 14.43 11.11
CA ALA A 148 -7.45 15.01 12.03
C ALA A 148 -6.41 13.97 12.49
N TRP A 149 -6.82 12.70 12.59
CA TRP A 149 -5.96 11.56 12.85
C TRP A 149 -4.82 11.44 11.80
N LYS A 150 -5.16 11.49 10.51
CA LYS A 150 -4.17 11.44 9.44
C LYS A 150 -3.24 12.66 9.46
N ALA A 151 -3.78 13.85 9.69
CA ALA A 151 -2.99 15.07 9.80
C ALA A 151 -1.96 14.98 10.95
N HIS A 152 -2.37 14.49 12.13
CA HIS A 152 -1.47 14.28 13.27
C HIS A 152 -0.38 13.23 12.99
N LEU A 153 -0.73 12.14 12.30
CA LEU A 153 0.23 11.11 11.91
C LEU A 153 1.28 11.64 10.90
N LEU A 154 0.84 12.38 9.87
CA LEU A 154 1.73 13.04 8.90
C LEU A 154 2.66 14.04 9.58
N ALA A 155 2.13 14.87 10.47
CA ALA A 155 2.91 15.81 11.26
C ALA A 155 3.92 15.09 12.15
N SER A 156 3.57 13.95 12.74
CA SER A 156 4.47 13.14 13.60
C SER A 156 5.54 12.39 12.83
N CYS A 157 5.29 12.03 11.56
CA CYS A 157 6.30 11.39 10.71
C CYS A 157 7.50 12.31 10.46
N ARG A 158 7.29 13.63 10.34
CA ARG A 158 8.34 14.60 9.96
C ARG A 158 9.46 14.77 11.01
N PRO A 159 9.16 14.97 12.31
CA PRO A 159 10.17 15.01 13.37
C PRO A 159 10.81 13.63 13.59
N ALA A 160 10.05 12.54 13.40
CA ALA A 160 10.59 11.19 13.55
C ALA A 160 11.68 10.86 12.51
N PHE A 161 11.59 11.44 11.30
CA PHE A 161 12.68 11.37 10.30
C PHE A 161 13.94 12.15 10.71
N ALA A 162 13.83 13.13 11.61
CA ALA A 162 14.94 13.95 12.07
C ALA A 162 15.59 13.42 13.36
N CYS A 163 14.82 12.80 14.25
CA CYS A 163 15.26 12.34 15.59
C CYS A 163 15.92 10.94 15.64
N ALA A 164 16.15 10.29 14.51
CA ALA A 164 16.86 8.99 14.45
C ALA A 164 18.31 9.02 15.02
N GLN A 165 18.79 10.22 15.39
CA GLN A 165 20.15 10.51 15.85
C GLN A 165 20.43 10.11 17.31
N ALA A 166 19.41 9.85 18.13
CA ALA A 166 19.57 9.71 19.60
C ALA A 166 19.46 8.27 20.13
N LEU A 167 19.36 7.24 19.28
CA LEU A 167 19.03 5.89 19.74
C LEU A 167 20.28 5.03 19.99
N PRO A 168 20.34 4.26 21.10
CA PRO A 168 21.46 3.37 21.38
C PRO A 168 21.71 2.37 20.24
N PRO A 169 22.98 2.05 19.92
CA PRO A 169 23.41 1.23 18.78
C PRO A 169 23.19 -0.28 19.02
N GLU A 170 21.97 -0.64 19.42
CA GLU A 170 21.54 -2.00 19.72
C GLU A 170 20.58 -2.52 18.66
N ILE A 171 20.73 -3.80 18.28
CA ILE A 171 19.85 -4.45 17.30
C ILE A 171 18.39 -4.41 17.73
N GLY A 172 18.10 -4.63 19.02
CA GLY A 172 16.73 -4.58 19.54
C GLY A 172 16.12 -3.16 19.46
N ALA A 173 16.93 -2.13 19.68
CA ALA A 173 16.49 -0.74 19.51
C ALA A 173 16.20 -0.44 18.03
N ALA A 174 17.12 -0.80 17.13
CA ALA A 174 16.95 -0.66 15.68
C ALA A 174 15.69 -1.37 15.15
N TRP A 175 15.46 -2.61 15.59
CA TRP A 175 14.25 -3.36 15.25
C TRP A 175 12.97 -2.65 15.68
N ARG A 176 12.90 -2.21 16.96
CA ARG A 176 11.73 -1.47 17.49
C ARG A 176 11.49 -0.17 16.73
N THR A 177 12.55 0.52 16.31
CA THR A 177 12.43 1.70 15.44
C THR A 177 11.80 1.34 14.11
N GLY A 178 12.25 0.25 13.48
CA GLY A 178 11.66 -0.29 12.26
C GLY A 178 10.17 -0.57 12.40
N VAL A 179 9.78 -1.31 13.45
CA VAL A 179 8.39 -1.66 13.74
C VAL A 179 7.54 -0.41 13.99
N ARG A 180 8.01 0.53 14.83
CA ARG A 180 7.30 1.78 15.10
C ARG A 180 7.12 2.60 13.82
N HIS A 181 8.14 2.65 12.97
CA HIS A 181 8.06 3.33 11.68
C HIS A 181 7.07 2.64 10.73
N GLY A 182 7.06 1.31 10.70
CA GLY A 182 6.10 0.51 9.94
C GLY A 182 4.66 0.79 10.37
N LEU A 183 4.39 0.81 11.68
CA LEU A 183 3.05 1.09 12.23
C LEU A 183 2.58 2.51 11.90
N HIS A 184 3.45 3.51 12.08
CA HIS A 184 3.14 4.88 11.63
C HIS A 184 2.92 4.94 10.13
N CYS A 185 3.72 4.20 9.36
CA CYS A 185 3.59 4.20 7.91
C CYS A 185 2.23 3.66 7.48
N ALA A 186 1.89 2.47 7.96
CA ALA A 186 0.61 1.81 7.74
C ALA A 186 -0.57 2.70 8.14
N GLY A 187 -0.50 3.36 9.30
CA GLY A 187 -1.54 4.29 9.75
C GLY A 187 -1.76 5.47 8.79
N CYS A 188 -0.69 6.15 8.35
CA CYS A 188 -0.82 7.29 7.43
C CYS A 188 -1.38 6.88 6.06
N CYS A 189 -0.95 5.72 5.53
CA CYS A 189 -1.33 5.28 4.19
C CYS A 189 -2.57 4.39 4.18
N ALA A 190 -3.19 4.10 5.32
CA ALA A 190 -4.34 3.19 5.44
C ALA A 190 -5.44 3.47 4.41
N GLY A 191 -5.82 4.74 4.21
CA GLY A 191 -6.80 5.12 3.19
C GLY A 191 -6.36 4.74 1.77
N LEU A 192 -5.11 5.02 1.40
CA LEU A 192 -4.56 4.64 0.09
C LEU A 192 -4.41 3.12 -0.06
N MET A 193 -4.12 2.40 1.02
CA MET A 193 -4.07 0.94 1.01
C MET A 193 -5.45 0.34 0.78
N ILE A 194 -6.48 0.92 1.39
CA ILE A 194 -7.87 0.51 1.15
C ILE A 194 -8.23 0.75 -0.33
N VAL A 195 -7.86 1.90 -0.90
CA VAL A 195 -8.06 2.18 -2.33
C VAL A 195 -7.33 1.16 -3.21
N LEU A 196 -6.06 0.85 -2.90
CA LEU A 196 -5.27 -0.14 -3.66
C LEU A 196 -5.93 -1.52 -3.64
N LEU A 197 -6.36 -1.96 -2.46
CA LEU A 197 -7.04 -3.24 -2.29
C LEU A 197 -8.35 -3.32 -3.07
N ALA A 198 -9.10 -2.20 -3.10
CA ALA A 198 -10.40 -2.12 -3.74
C ALA A 198 -10.30 -1.97 -5.28
N ALA A 199 -9.35 -1.17 -5.76
CA ALA A 199 -9.11 -0.97 -7.19
C ALA A 199 -8.43 -2.17 -7.87
N GLY A 200 -7.73 -3.01 -7.09
CA GLY A 200 -7.03 -4.19 -7.59
C GLY A 200 -5.57 -4.15 -7.17
N MET A 201 -5.20 -5.05 -6.26
CA MET A 201 -3.83 -5.07 -5.70
C MET A 201 -2.74 -5.36 -6.73
N ILE A 202 -3.08 -6.01 -7.85
CA ILE A 202 -2.14 -6.39 -8.91
C ILE A 202 -2.11 -5.30 -10.00
N ASP A 203 -3.02 -4.33 -9.97
CA ASP A 203 -3.04 -3.28 -10.98
C ASP A 203 -1.84 -2.34 -10.81
N LEU A 204 -0.90 -2.42 -11.76
CA LEU A 204 0.34 -1.66 -11.73
C LEU A 204 0.11 -0.15 -11.78
N ARG A 205 -1.00 0.31 -12.37
CA ARG A 205 -1.34 1.75 -12.40
C ARG A 205 -1.79 2.21 -11.02
N ALA A 206 -2.62 1.42 -10.34
CA ALA A 206 -3.03 1.66 -8.97
C ALA A 206 -1.84 1.63 -8.01
N MET A 207 -0.93 0.65 -8.16
CA MET A 207 0.32 0.57 -7.40
C MET A 207 1.19 1.81 -7.61
N ALA A 208 1.39 2.24 -8.86
CA ALA A 208 2.16 3.44 -9.19
C ALA A 208 1.50 4.70 -8.61
N ALA A 209 0.18 4.87 -8.79
CA ALA A 209 -0.57 6.01 -8.28
C ALA A 209 -0.49 6.09 -6.75
N VAL A 210 -0.68 4.98 -6.05
CA VAL A 210 -0.60 4.91 -4.58
C VAL A 210 0.82 5.15 -4.08
N THR A 211 1.83 4.67 -4.81
CA THR A 211 3.25 4.94 -4.49
C THR A 211 3.58 6.41 -4.60
N VAL A 212 3.15 7.05 -5.70
CA VAL A 212 3.35 8.49 -5.93
C VAL A 212 2.59 9.29 -4.88
N ALA A 213 1.33 8.95 -4.62
CA ALA A 213 0.50 9.59 -3.59
C ALA A 213 1.15 9.48 -2.20
N THR A 214 1.55 8.27 -1.78
CA THR A 214 2.16 8.05 -0.46
C THR A 214 3.50 8.79 -0.33
N THR A 215 4.32 8.76 -1.38
CA THR A 215 5.59 9.48 -1.41
C THR A 215 5.38 10.99 -1.36
N ALA A 216 4.42 11.51 -2.14
CA ALA A 216 4.08 12.93 -2.17
C ALA A 216 3.55 13.42 -0.83
N GLU A 217 2.63 12.68 -0.18
CA GLU A 217 2.11 13.00 1.15
C GLU A 217 3.23 13.09 2.20
N ARG A 218 4.26 12.23 2.09
CA ARG A 218 5.36 12.16 3.07
C ARG A 218 6.46 13.18 2.83
N LEU A 219 6.84 13.40 1.58
CA LEU A 219 8.00 14.23 1.24
C LEU A 219 7.63 15.70 1.02
N ALA A 220 6.38 16.02 0.67
CA ALA A 220 6.00 17.39 0.37
C ALA A 220 6.01 18.29 1.62
N PRO A 221 6.52 19.55 1.53
CA PRO A 221 6.51 20.55 2.61
C PRO A 221 5.11 20.72 3.23
N GLN A 222 4.04 20.57 2.44
CA GLN A 222 2.64 20.63 2.88
C GLN A 222 1.92 19.30 2.69
N GLY A 223 2.43 18.22 3.30
CA GLY A 223 1.87 16.86 3.16
C GLY A 223 0.37 16.75 3.49
N GLU A 224 -0.13 17.57 4.41
CA GLU A 224 -1.57 17.64 4.74
C GLU A 224 -2.41 18.17 3.57
N SER A 225 -1.97 19.26 2.92
CA SER A 225 -2.64 19.81 1.73
C SER A 225 -2.67 18.78 0.59
N VAL A 226 -1.56 18.06 0.40
CA VAL A 226 -1.45 16.98 -0.60
C VAL A 226 -2.43 15.85 -0.29
N ALA A 227 -2.50 15.40 0.97
CA ALA A 227 -3.45 14.39 1.41
C ALA A 227 -4.91 14.82 1.17
N ARG A 228 -5.26 16.09 1.45
CA ARG A 228 -6.59 16.64 1.18
C ARG A 228 -6.95 16.64 -0.30
N VAL A 229 -6.02 17.02 -1.19
CA VAL A 229 -6.24 16.97 -2.64
C VAL A 229 -6.46 15.54 -3.11
N ILE A 230 -5.62 14.60 -2.65
CA ILE A 230 -5.76 13.17 -2.99
C ILE A 230 -7.09 12.63 -2.47
N GLY A 231 -7.48 12.98 -1.25
CA GLY A 231 -8.79 12.65 -0.68
C GLY A 231 -9.95 13.15 -1.51
N ALA A 232 -9.90 14.41 -1.97
CA ALA A 232 -10.95 14.99 -2.81
C ALA A 232 -11.11 14.23 -4.13
N VAL A 233 -9.98 13.85 -4.76
CA VAL A 233 -9.99 13.04 -5.98
C VAL A 233 -10.61 11.66 -5.72
N ILE A 234 -10.21 10.97 -4.64
CA ILE A 234 -10.75 9.66 -4.29
C ILE A 234 -12.27 9.73 -4.01
N VAL A 235 -12.72 10.74 -3.26
CA VAL A 235 -14.15 10.96 -3.00
C VAL A 235 -14.92 11.22 -4.29
N MET A 236 -14.39 12.08 -5.17
CA MET A 236 -15.00 12.38 -6.46
C MET A 236 -15.13 11.13 -7.33
N VAL A 237 -14.09 10.29 -7.40
CA VAL A 237 -14.13 9.02 -8.12
C VAL A 237 -15.20 8.09 -7.52
N GLY A 238 -15.27 7.98 -6.18
CA GLY A 238 -16.31 7.21 -5.50
C GLY A 238 -17.72 7.68 -5.84
N LEU A 239 -17.97 9.00 -5.78
CA LEU A 239 -19.26 9.61 -6.15
C LEU A 239 -19.62 9.34 -7.62
N LEU A 240 -18.64 9.45 -8.54
CA LEU A 240 -18.85 9.16 -9.96
C LEU A 240 -19.27 7.71 -10.20
N MET A 241 -18.79 6.75 -9.38
CA MET A 241 -19.23 5.36 -9.48
C MET A 241 -20.72 5.21 -9.11
N PHE A 242 -21.19 5.88 -8.06
CA PHE A 242 -22.62 5.88 -7.71
C PHE A 242 -23.47 6.50 -8.81
N VAL A 243 -23.04 7.64 -9.36
CA VAL A 243 -23.76 8.31 -10.46
C VAL A 243 -23.84 7.42 -11.70
N ARG A 244 -22.74 6.73 -12.04
CA ARG A 244 -22.73 5.79 -13.18
C ARG A 244 -23.70 4.64 -12.98
N VAL A 245 -23.69 4.02 -11.80
CA VAL A 245 -24.63 2.92 -11.48
C VAL A 245 -26.09 3.40 -11.58
N ALA A 246 -26.40 4.59 -11.07
CA ALA A 246 -27.73 5.18 -11.16
C ALA A 246 -28.14 5.52 -12.61
N ALA A 247 -27.20 5.96 -13.44
CA ALA A 247 -27.44 6.28 -14.85
C ALA A 247 -27.56 5.04 -15.75
N THR A 248 -26.92 3.92 -15.40
CA THR A 248 -26.96 2.67 -16.19
C THR A 248 -28.13 1.76 -15.85
N GLY A 249 -28.97 2.10 -14.85
CA GLY A 249 -30.29 1.51 -14.61
C GLY A 249 -30.40 0.00 -14.82
N THR A 250 -29.72 -0.81 -13.99
CA THR A 250 -30.03 -2.24 -13.84
C THR A 250 -30.98 -2.46 -12.68
#